data_AF-A0AAN8BXQ8-F1
#
_entry.id   AF-A0AAN8BXQ8-F1
#
_cell.length_a   1.000
_cell.length_b   1.000
_cell.length_c   1.000
_cell.angle_alpha   90.00
_cell.angle_beta   90.00
_cell.angle_gamma   90.00
#
_symmetry.space_group_name_H-M   'P 1'
#
loop_
_entity.id
_entity.type
_entity.pdbx_description
1 polymer ?
#
loop_
_entity_poly.entity_id
_entity_poly.type
_entity_poly.pdbx_seq_one_letter_code
_entity_poly.pdbx_strand_id
1 'polypeptide(L)'
;MDFLFFCFSGTNSLVTVYQPPVLTAALGHDVIMPCQLSLTDDKRMQTPPVLYWMYLTEGSSDESIVWSYSENYTGRTECLDNNQNSSNKSILFRNVQWADSGRYLCKLSIKNNNKSFRRKGNKTLLMIYDTMIFNPTGHNDSLLRCGVNVTRSTRFALSIVHDGIKLQPVVSAPGEADAALPFISLSETVPLRGKGEYECQLHLNKDLVTKSIFHYQTPEPNVMLFPEPWFLYGALLLVPFTILLALITALLIYSC
;
A
#
# COMPACT_ATOMS: atom_id res chain seq x y z
N MET A 1 46.30 -28.71 -52.94
CA MET A 1 46.44 -28.43 -51.49
C MET A 1 45.40 -27.37 -51.18
N ASP A 2 44.14 -27.79 -51.06
CA ASP A 2 43.03 -26.87 -50.84
C ASP A 2 42.60 -26.94 -49.38
N PHE A 3 43.02 -25.94 -48.61
CA PHE A 3 42.61 -25.76 -47.21
C PHE A 3 41.20 -25.18 -47.18
N LEU A 4 40.19 -26.04 -47.01
CA LEU A 4 38.83 -25.64 -46.65
C LEU A 4 38.82 -25.06 -45.23
N PHE A 5 38.77 -23.73 -45.12
CA PHE A 5 38.50 -23.04 -43.86
C PHE A 5 37.01 -23.20 -43.50
N PHE A 6 36.71 -24.14 -42.61
CA PHE A 6 35.40 -24.21 -41.96
C PHE A 6 35.31 -23.10 -40.89
N CYS A 7 34.63 -22.02 -41.22
CA CYS A 7 34.14 -21.07 -40.23
C CYS A 7 33.00 -21.72 -39.44
N PHE A 8 33.32 -22.31 -38.28
CA PHE A 8 32.30 -22.66 -37.30
C PHE A 8 31.71 -21.38 -36.71
N SER A 9 30.50 -21.01 -37.11
CA SER A 9 29.68 -20.05 -36.40
C SER A 9 29.36 -20.63 -35.02
N GLY A 10 30.18 -20.32 -34.02
CA GLY A 10 29.88 -20.65 -32.64
C GLY A 10 28.59 -19.92 -32.23
N THR A 11 27.53 -20.68 -31.95
CA THR A 11 26.33 -20.13 -31.30
C THR A 11 26.76 -19.64 -29.91
N ASN A 12 26.78 -18.32 -29.72
CA ASN A 12 27.04 -17.74 -28.41
C ASN A 12 25.77 -17.91 -27.57
N SER A 13 25.80 -18.85 -26.61
CA SER A 13 24.72 -19.01 -25.63
C SER A 13 24.57 -17.69 -24.85
N LEU A 14 23.46 -16.98 -25.06
CA LEU A 14 23.16 -15.76 -24.32
C LEU A 14 22.54 -16.14 -22.97
N VAL A 15 23.05 -15.53 -21.90
CA VAL A 15 22.55 -15.74 -20.54
C VAL A 15 22.14 -14.40 -19.99
N THR A 16 20.85 -14.23 -19.70
CA THR A 16 20.29 -12.98 -19.20
C THR A 16 19.66 -13.19 -17.82
N VAL A 17 19.62 -12.11 -17.05
CA VAL A 17 19.05 -12.07 -15.71
C VAL A 17 18.03 -10.96 -15.71
N TYR A 18 16.77 -11.34 -15.60
CA TYR A 18 15.67 -10.40 -15.52
C TYR A 18 15.42 -10.01 -14.06
N GLN A 19 15.32 -8.70 -13.85
CA GLN A 19 14.91 -8.07 -12.60
C GLN A 19 13.97 -6.91 -12.94
N PRO A 20 12.87 -6.71 -12.19
CA PRO A 20 12.02 -5.54 -12.37
C PRO A 20 12.78 -4.27 -11.94
N PRO A 21 12.57 -3.13 -12.61
CA PRO A 21 13.27 -1.89 -12.28
C PRO A 21 12.84 -1.31 -10.93
N VAL A 22 11.59 -1.53 -10.53
CA VAL A 22 11.01 -1.02 -9.28
C VAL A 22 10.12 -2.09 -8.66
N LEU A 23 10.12 -2.16 -7.33
CA LEU A 23 9.27 -3.05 -6.55
C LEU A 23 8.76 -2.30 -5.33
N THR A 24 7.47 -2.45 -5.02
CA THR A 24 6.84 -1.87 -3.83
C THR A 24 6.58 -2.94 -2.78
N ALA A 25 6.76 -2.59 -1.51
CA ALA A 25 6.49 -3.48 -0.37
C ALA A 25 5.80 -2.73 0.78
N ALA A 26 4.89 -3.41 1.45
CA ALA A 26 4.29 -2.92 2.69
C ALA A 26 5.27 -3.09 3.86
N LEU A 27 5.37 -2.08 4.72
CA LEU A 27 6.17 -2.14 5.94
C LEU A 27 5.74 -3.33 6.82
N GLY A 28 6.71 -4.05 7.39
CA GLY A 28 6.49 -5.21 8.25
C GLY A 28 6.03 -6.48 7.54
N HIS A 29 5.77 -6.42 6.24
CA HIS A 29 5.35 -7.58 5.44
C HIS A 29 6.53 -8.23 4.72
N ASP A 30 6.30 -9.44 4.24
CA ASP A 30 7.26 -10.14 3.40
C ASP A 30 7.06 -9.74 1.93
N VAL A 31 8.15 -9.66 1.17
CA VAL A 31 8.12 -9.37 -0.26
C VAL A 31 9.00 -10.35 -1.03
N ILE A 32 8.57 -10.71 -2.23
CA ILE A 32 9.40 -11.50 -3.15
C ILE A 32 10.27 -10.53 -3.94
N MET A 33 11.59 -10.70 -3.87
CA MET A 33 12.55 -10.00 -4.71
C MET A 33 12.78 -10.81 -5.99
N PRO A 34 12.23 -10.40 -7.16
CA PRO A 34 12.23 -11.26 -8.33
C PRO A 34 13.60 -11.28 -9.02
N CYS A 35 14.07 -12.47 -9.36
CA CYS A 35 15.23 -12.66 -10.23
C CYS A 35 15.04 -13.90 -11.10
N GLN A 36 14.96 -13.70 -12.41
CA GLN A 36 14.74 -14.79 -13.37
C GLN A 36 15.94 -14.95 -14.29
N LEU A 37 16.52 -16.14 -14.29
CA LEU A 37 17.58 -16.54 -15.21
C LEU A 37 16.96 -17.05 -16.52
N SER A 38 17.41 -16.51 -17.64
CA SER A 38 17.03 -17.00 -18.98
C SER A 38 18.28 -17.45 -19.74
N LEU A 39 18.16 -18.61 -20.37
CA LEU A 39 19.19 -19.30 -21.13
C LEU A 39 18.67 -19.54 -22.54
N THR A 40 19.41 -19.09 -23.55
CA THR A 40 18.97 -19.21 -24.96
C THR A 40 19.26 -20.57 -25.57
N ASP A 41 20.21 -21.32 -24.99
CA ASP A 41 20.49 -22.70 -25.37
C ASP A 41 20.00 -23.62 -24.25
N ASP A 42 19.26 -24.70 -24.59
CA ASP A 42 18.87 -25.80 -23.69
C ASP A 42 20.06 -26.61 -23.12
N LYS A 43 21.29 -26.11 -23.33
CA LYS A 43 22.47 -26.65 -22.65
C LYS A 43 22.30 -26.40 -21.16
N ARG A 44 21.90 -27.46 -20.46
CA ARG A 44 21.96 -27.56 -19.00
C ARG A 44 23.28 -26.98 -18.53
N MET A 45 23.20 -26.03 -17.60
CA MET A 45 24.38 -25.54 -16.92
C MET A 45 25.08 -26.75 -16.27
N GLN A 46 26.32 -27.03 -16.69
CA GLN A 46 27.08 -28.16 -16.14
C GLN A 46 27.32 -27.98 -14.65
N THR A 47 27.49 -26.73 -14.21
CA THR A 47 27.52 -26.41 -12.79
C THR A 47 26.43 -25.40 -12.44
N PRO A 48 25.75 -25.62 -11.31
CA PRO A 48 24.84 -24.67 -10.71
C PRO A 48 25.43 -23.27 -10.58
N PRO A 49 24.66 -22.22 -10.92
CA PRO A 49 25.11 -20.86 -10.70
C PRO A 49 25.13 -20.53 -9.20
N VAL A 50 26.15 -19.81 -8.76
CA VAL A 50 26.16 -19.22 -7.42
C VAL A 50 25.40 -17.89 -7.49
N LEU A 51 24.31 -17.79 -6.73
CA LEU A 51 23.48 -16.60 -6.61
C LEU A 51 24.09 -15.63 -5.60
N TYR A 52 23.92 -14.34 -5.83
CA TYR A 52 24.21 -13.28 -4.88
C TYR A 52 23.12 -12.23 -5.01
N TRP A 53 22.56 -11.82 -3.88
CA TRP A 53 21.77 -10.59 -3.79
C TRP A 53 22.60 -9.54 -3.09
N MET A 54 22.70 -8.36 -3.70
CA MET A 54 23.53 -7.27 -3.21
C MET A 54 22.68 -6.04 -2.98
N TYR A 55 22.81 -5.41 -1.82
CA TYR A 55 22.27 -4.09 -1.54
C TYR A 55 23.31 -3.05 -1.92
N LEU A 56 22.91 -2.12 -2.78
CA LEU A 56 23.78 -1.11 -3.35
C LEU A 56 23.60 0.19 -2.56
N THR A 57 24.61 0.53 -1.77
CA THR A 57 24.68 1.79 -1.05
C THR A 57 24.90 2.93 -2.04
N GLU A 58 24.08 3.98 -2.00
CA GLU A 58 24.29 5.15 -2.85
C GLU A 58 25.55 5.91 -2.42
N GLY A 59 26.41 6.24 -3.40
CA GLY A 59 27.60 7.07 -3.16
C GLY A 59 28.83 6.34 -2.61
N SER A 60 28.75 5.03 -2.35
CA SER A 60 29.92 4.22 -1.98
C SER A 60 30.15 3.08 -2.98
N SER A 61 31.38 2.60 -3.06
CA SER A 61 31.71 1.33 -3.74
C SER A 61 31.40 0.10 -2.87
N ASP A 62 30.79 0.31 -1.70
CA ASP A 62 30.54 -0.72 -0.72
C ASP A 62 29.20 -1.41 -1.00
N GLU A 63 29.28 -2.62 -1.55
CA GLU A 63 28.14 -3.46 -1.87
C GLU A 63 27.95 -4.46 -0.73
N SER A 64 26.84 -4.38 0.01
CA SER A 64 26.55 -5.34 1.08
C SER A 64 25.83 -6.56 0.52
N ILE A 65 26.28 -7.74 0.93
CA ILE A 65 25.70 -9.01 0.49
C ILE A 65 24.44 -9.28 1.31
N VAL A 66 23.27 -9.19 0.68
CA VAL A 66 21.96 -9.44 1.30
C VAL A 66 21.73 -10.94 1.45
N TRP A 67 22.16 -11.71 0.45
CA TRP A 67 22.07 -13.17 0.43
C TRP A 67 23.47 -13.77 0.23
N SER A 68 23.88 -14.59 1.22
CA SER A 68 25.23 -15.17 1.47
C SER A 68 26.06 -14.55 2.62
N TYR A 69 25.38 -14.00 3.64
CA TYR A 69 25.88 -13.55 4.97
C TYR A 69 26.11 -12.03 5.09
N SER A 70 25.16 -11.33 5.72
CA SER A 70 25.28 -9.97 6.26
C SER A 70 24.44 -9.89 7.54
N GLU A 71 25.01 -9.31 8.60
CA GLU A 71 24.35 -9.20 9.92
C GLU A 71 22.98 -8.52 9.84
N ASN A 72 22.82 -7.51 8.98
CA ASN A 72 21.58 -6.74 8.81
C ASN A 72 20.42 -7.53 8.18
N TYR A 73 20.71 -8.66 7.53
CA TYR A 73 19.72 -9.45 6.78
C TYR A 73 19.62 -10.90 7.26
N THR A 74 20.40 -11.29 8.28
CA THR A 74 20.38 -12.63 8.87
C THR A 74 18.96 -13.00 9.32
N GLY A 75 18.48 -14.17 8.88
CA GLY A 75 17.14 -14.67 9.22
C GLY A 75 15.98 -13.97 8.50
N ARG A 76 16.24 -12.97 7.65
CA ARG A 76 15.21 -12.25 6.89
C ARG A 76 15.16 -12.60 5.41
N THR A 77 16.05 -13.46 4.91
CA THR A 77 16.07 -13.84 3.49
C THR A 77 16.10 -15.34 3.27
N GLU A 78 15.38 -15.80 2.25
CA GLU A 78 15.27 -17.22 1.89
C GLU A 78 15.13 -17.37 0.36
N CYS A 79 15.76 -18.39 -0.22
CA CYS A 79 15.53 -18.70 -1.64
C CYS A 79 14.15 -19.33 -1.83
N LEU A 80 13.38 -18.82 -2.81
CA LEU A 80 12.08 -19.40 -3.15
C LEU A 80 12.18 -20.75 -3.86
N ASP A 81 13.29 -20.97 -4.58
CA ASP A 81 13.56 -22.22 -5.26
C ASP A 81 15.01 -22.64 -5.01
N ASN A 82 15.17 -23.66 -4.18
CA ASN A 82 16.47 -24.26 -3.85
C ASN A 82 16.97 -25.23 -4.92
N ASN A 83 16.17 -25.51 -5.96
CA ASN A 83 16.63 -26.30 -7.09
C ASN A 83 17.70 -25.49 -7.86
N GLN A 84 18.92 -26.02 -7.84
CA GLN A 84 20.07 -25.40 -8.49
C GLN A 84 19.86 -25.14 -9.99
N ASN A 85 19.11 -26.01 -10.66
CA ASN A 85 18.83 -25.88 -12.09
C ASN A 85 17.64 -24.97 -12.42
N SER A 86 16.96 -24.42 -11.39
CA SER A 86 15.80 -23.56 -11.63
C SER A 86 16.18 -22.27 -12.33
N SER A 87 15.34 -21.80 -13.24
CA SER A 87 15.42 -20.44 -13.76
C SER A 87 15.00 -19.40 -12.72
N ASN A 88 14.19 -19.80 -11.73
CA ASN A 88 13.78 -18.91 -10.65
C ASN A 88 14.93 -18.79 -9.63
N LYS A 89 15.40 -17.57 -9.45
CA LYS A 89 16.47 -17.19 -8.51
C LYS A 89 16.00 -16.08 -7.56
N SER A 90 14.69 -15.95 -7.41
CA SER A 90 14.03 -15.00 -6.52
C SER A 90 14.22 -15.40 -5.06
N ILE A 91 14.23 -14.40 -4.18
CA ILE A 91 14.27 -14.61 -2.73
C ILE A 91 13.00 -14.07 -2.09
N LEU A 92 12.57 -14.71 -1.02
CA LEU A 92 11.65 -14.14 -0.05
C LEU A 92 12.46 -13.23 0.87
N PHE A 93 12.01 -11.99 1.03
CA PHE A 93 12.58 -11.01 1.94
C PHE A 93 11.52 -10.67 2.99
N ARG A 94 11.78 -11.11 4.23
CA ARG A 94 10.85 -11.08 5.34
C ARG A 94 10.93 -9.81 6.16
N ASN A 95 9.79 -9.39 6.71
CA ASN A 95 9.66 -8.28 7.65
C ASN A 95 10.41 -7.03 7.15
N VAL A 96 9.92 -6.47 6.04
CA VAL A 96 10.50 -5.30 5.38
C VAL A 96 10.49 -4.08 6.33
N GLN A 97 11.61 -3.38 6.40
CA GLN A 97 11.83 -2.21 7.26
C GLN A 97 12.23 -1.01 6.40
N TRP A 98 12.00 0.22 6.89
CA TRP A 98 12.37 1.44 6.17
C TRP A 98 13.85 1.47 5.69
N ALA A 99 14.76 0.93 6.49
CA ALA A 99 16.19 0.84 6.16
C ALA A 99 16.50 -0.08 4.97
N ASP A 100 15.57 -0.96 4.59
CA ASP A 100 15.68 -1.84 3.42
C ASP A 100 15.33 -1.12 2.11
N SER A 101 14.80 0.10 2.17
CA SER A 101 14.51 0.88 0.97
C SER A 101 15.80 1.23 0.22
N GLY A 102 15.95 0.75 -1.01
CA GLY A 102 17.14 1.03 -1.81
C GLY A 102 17.27 0.15 -3.05
N ARG A 103 18.46 0.15 -3.66
CA ARG A 103 18.71 -0.62 -4.90
C ARG A 103 19.31 -1.98 -4.58
N TYR A 104 18.69 -3.02 -5.12
CA TYR A 104 19.15 -4.40 -5.00
C TYR A 104 19.58 -4.96 -6.34
N LEU A 105 20.66 -5.72 -6.37
CA LEU A 105 21.19 -6.37 -7.57
C LEU A 105 21.20 -7.89 -7.39
N CYS A 106 20.55 -8.59 -8.32
CA CYS A 106 20.72 -10.02 -8.49
C CYS A 106 21.95 -10.27 -9.37
N LYS A 107 22.86 -11.10 -8.88
CA LYS A 107 24.12 -11.44 -9.54
C LYS A 107 24.32 -12.94 -9.50
N LEU A 108 24.68 -13.50 -10.63
CA LEU A 108 24.89 -14.94 -10.81
C LEU A 108 26.31 -15.17 -11.30
N SER A 109 27.03 -16.07 -10.64
CA SER A 109 28.34 -16.56 -11.07
C SER A 109 28.18 -17.96 -11.66
N ILE A 110 28.48 -18.10 -12.95
CA ILE A 110 28.27 -19.34 -13.71
C ILE A 110 29.64 -19.88 -14.13
N LYS A 111 29.83 -21.20 -13.99
CA LYS A 111 31.03 -21.90 -14.46
C LYS A 111 30.64 -22.90 -15.55
N ASN A 112 31.28 -22.79 -16.71
CA ASN A 112 31.05 -23.66 -17.86
C ASN A 112 32.38 -23.98 -18.55
N ASN A 113 32.75 -25.26 -18.66
CA ASN A 113 33.95 -25.72 -19.37
C ASN A 113 35.21 -24.88 -19.07
N ASN A 114 35.56 -24.76 -17.78
CA ASN A 114 36.68 -23.94 -17.26
C ASN A 114 36.60 -22.43 -17.48
N LYS A 115 35.52 -21.89 -18.06
CA LYS A 115 35.25 -20.46 -18.09
C LYS A 115 34.27 -20.08 -16.99
N SER A 116 34.61 -19.08 -16.20
CA SER A 116 33.69 -18.44 -15.26
C SER A 116 33.21 -17.12 -15.85
N PHE A 117 31.91 -16.88 -15.81
CA PHE A 117 31.34 -15.60 -16.19
C PHE A 117 30.28 -15.16 -15.19
N ARG A 118 30.12 -13.85 -15.06
CA ARG A 118 29.15 -13.24 -14.15
C ARG A 118 28.04 -12.60 -14.97
N ARG A 119 26.81 -12.82 -14.55
CA ARG A 119 25.63 -12.12 -15.06
C ARG A 119 25.00 -11.32 -13.95
N LYS A 120 24.50 -10.15 -14.31
CA LYS A 120 23.89 -9.17 -13.42
C LYS A 120 22.51 -8.86 -13.98
N GLY A 121 21.52 -8.73 -13.11
CA GLY A 121 20.24 -8.17 -13.51
C GLY A 121 20.29 -6.64 -13.58
N ASN A 122 19.15 -6.04 -13.88
CA ASN A 122 19.03 -4.60 -14.12
C ASN A 122 18.86 -3.75 -12.86
N LYS A 123 19.12 -4.32 -11.68
CA LYS A 123 18.86 -3.72 -10.36
C LYS A 123 17.35 -3.48 -10.15
N THR A 124 16.93 -3.57 -8.89
CA THR A 124 15.55 -3.32 -8.48
C THR A 124 15.57 -2.28 -7.39
N LEU A 125 14.85 -1.18 -7.58
CA LEU A 125 14.64 -0.19 -6.52
C LEU A 125 13.44 -0.62 -5.66
N LEU A 126 13.72 -1.08 -4.45
CA LEU A 126 12.72 -1.41 -3.44
C LEU A 126 12.21 -0.12 -2.79
N MET A 127 10.90 0.09 -2.84
CA MET A 127 10.23 1.23 -2.25
C MET A 127 9.19 0.74 -1.27
N ILE A 128 9.10 1.40 -0.12
CA ILE A 128 8.31 0.93 1.02
C ILE A 128 7.17 1.90 1.23
N TYR A 129 6.01 1.38 1.60
CA TYR A 129 4.87 2.16 2.06
C TYR A 129 4.32 1.55 3.35
N ASP A 130 3.76 2.40 4.20
CA ASP A 130 3.11 2.00 5.44
C ASP A 130 1.60 1.82 5.24
N THR A 131 0.92 1.44 6.32
CA THR A 131 -0.52 1.37 6.39
C THR A 131 -1.14 2.74 6.10
N MET A 132 -2.16 2.75 5.25
CA MET A 132 -2.94 3.94 4.95
C MET A 132 -3.88 4.27 6.11
N ILE A 133 -3.89 5.51 6.53
CA ILE A 133 -4.87 6.08 7.44
C ILE A 133 -5.92 6.78 6.58
N PHE A 134 -7.18 6.34 6.68
CA PHE A 134 -8.28 6.93 5.93
C PHE A 134 -9.52 7.08 6.79
N ASN A 135 -9.73 8.28 7.31
CA ASN A 135 -10.77 8.55 8.31
C ASN A 135 -11.28 10.00 8.25
N PRO A 136 -12.49 10.27 8.79
CA PRO A 136 -12.99 11.63 8.95
C PRO A 136 -12.08 12.46 9.84
N THR A 137 -11.95 13.75 9.53
CA THR A 137 -11.24 14.70 10.39
C THR A 137 -12.18 15.21 11.48
N GLY A 138 -11.68 15.39 12.70
CA GLY A 138 -12.51 15.73 13.87
C GLY A 138 -13.26 17.08 13.85
N HIS A 139 -13.09 17.94 12.83
CA HIS A 139 -13.94 19.11 12.68
C HIS A 139 -15.25 18.75 11.95
N ASN A 140 -16.31 18.50 12.71
CA ASN A 140 -17.67 18.19 12.24
C ASN A 140 -17.79 16.98 11.28
N ASP A 141 -16.79 16.09 11.23
CA ASP A 141 -16.69 14.94 10.30
C ASP A 141 -16.98 15.28 8.83
N SER A 142 -16.76 16.55 8.45
CA SER A 142 -17.11 17.08 7.13
C SER A 142 -16.04 16.87 6.07
N LEU A 143 -14.84 16.47 6.50
CA LEU A 143 -13.70 16.21 5.63
C LEU A 143 -13.17 14.81 5.90
N LEU A 144 -12.72 14.16 4.84
CA LEU A 144 -12.10 12.85 4.86
C LEU A 144 -10.62 13.01 4.53
N ARG A 145 -9.75 12.58 5.44
CA ARG A 145 -8.30 12.66 5.28
C ARG A 145 -7.75 11.28 4.96
N CYS A 146 -6.99 11.22 3.87
CA CYS A 146 -6.10 10.10 3.60
C CYS A 146 -4.66 10.48 3.91
N GLY A 147 -3.93 9.60 4.59
CA GLY A 147 -2.53 9.75 4.91
C GLY A 147 -1.78 8.44 4.76
N VAL A 148 -0.55 8.49 4.24
CA VAL A 148 0.34 7.32 4.17
C VAL A 148 1.79 7.74 4.23
N ASN A 149 2.60 6.97 4.95
CA ASN A 149 4.06 7.14 4.95
C ASN A 149 4.66 6.30 3.83
N VAL A 150 5.62 6.87 3.10
CA VAL A 150 6.29 6.20 1.97
C VAL A 150 7.79 6.49 1.95
N THR A 151 8.55 5.64 1.26
CA THR A 151 9.94 5.95 0.89
C THR A 151 10.00 7.30 0.19
N ARG A 152 10.97 8.14 0.58
CA ARG A 152 11.20 9.46 -0.03
C ARG A 152 11.36 9.36 -1.56
N SER A 153 10.32 9.71 -2.29
CA SER A 153 10.31 9.75 -3.75
C SER A 153 9.17 10.61 -4.26
N THR A 154 9.43 11.39 -5.31
CA THR A 154 8.40 12.16 -6.03
C THR A 154 7.49 11.29 -6.89
N ARG A 155 7.76 9.99 -6.97
CA ARG A 155 6.99 9.03 -7.78
C ARG A 155 5.73 8.54 -7.07
N PHE A 156 5.63 8.68 -5.75
CA PHE A 156 4.41 8.34 -5.03
C PHE A 156 3.41 9.48 -5.08
N ALA A 157 2.15 9.14 -5.30
CA ALA A 157 1.05 10.09 -5.32
C ALA A 157 -0.19 9.48 -4.67
N LEU A 158 -0.96 10.31 -3.97
CA LEU A 158 -2.27 9.93 -3.47
C LEU A 158 -3.37 10.42 -4.42
N SER A 159 -4.47 9.69 -4.46
CA SER A 159 -5.72 10.18 -5.04
C SER A 159 -6.90 9.63 -4.26
N ILE A 160 -7.98 10.40 -4.18
CA ILE A 160 -9.22 9.95 -3.56
C ILE A 160 -10.30 9.91 -4.63
N VAL A 161 -10.99 8.79 -4.71
CA VAL A 161 -12.06 8.50 -5.66
C VAL A 161 -13.36 8.30 -4.88
N HIS A 162 -14.47 8.84 -5.38
CA HIS A 162 -15.79 8.60 -4.83
C HIS A 162 -16.71 8.14 -5.97
N ASP A 163 -17.29 6.94 -5.84
CA ASP A 163 -18.15 6.30 -6.85
C ASP A 163 -17.53 6.34 -8.27
N GLY A 164 -16.21 6.08 -8.36
CA GLY A 164 -15.44 6.08 -9.61
C GLY A 164 -14.98 7.46 -10.10
N ILE A 165 -15.36 8.55 -9.44
CA ILE A 165 -14.95 9.92 -9.80
C ILE A 165 -13.78 10.37 -8.92
N LYS A 166 -12.66 10.74 -9.53
CA LYS A 166 -11.51 11.32 -8.82
C LYS A 166 -11.87 12.70 -8.27
N LEU A 167 -11.72 12.87 -6.96
CA LEU A 167 -12.00 14.11 -6.26
C LEU A 167 -10.81 15.08 -6.29
N GLN A 168 -11.12 16.37 -6.26
CA GLN A 168 -10.11 17.41 -6.06
C GLN A 168 -9.92 17.64 -4.55
N PRO A 169 -8.69 17.57 -4.04
CA PRO A 169 -8.41 17.81 -2.64
C PRO A 169 -8.57 19.30 -2.28
N VAL A 170 -9.06 19.55 -1.07
CA VAL A 170 -9.14 20.89 -0.47
C VAL A 170 -7.79 21.30 0.10
N VAL A 171 -7.06 20.32 0.63
CA VAL A 171 -5.70 20.47 1.15
C VAL A 171 -4.88 19.28 0.70
N SER A 172 -3.78 19.59 0.02
CA SER A 172 -2.71 18.65 -0.30
C SER A 172 -1.47 19.12 0.45
N ALA A 173 -0.97 18.28 1.35
CA ALA A 173 0.30 18.54 1.99
C ALA A 173 1.38 17.71 1.25
N PRO A 174 2.27 18.34 0.47
CA PRO A 174 3.49 17.66 0.05
C PRO A 174 4.25 17.32 1.32
N GLY A 175 4.57 16.04 1.50
CA GLY A 175 4.91 15.53 2.82
C GLY A 175 6.00 16.34 3.51
N GLU A 176 5.72 16.70 4.76
CA GLU A 176 6.65 17.44 5.60
C GLU A 176 7.90 16.57 5.79
N ALA A 177 8.96 16.92 5.07
CA ALA A 177 10.23 16.22 5.13
C ALA A 177 10.99 16.72 6.35
N ASP A 178 10.63 16.22 7.54
CA ASP A 178 11.59 16.28 8.65
C ASP A 178 12.80 15.43 8.23
N ALA A 179 13.95 16.08 8.09
CA ALA A 179 15.19 15.46 7.62
C ALA A 179 15.55 14.22 8.46
N ALA A 180 15.14 14.17 9.74
CA ALA A 180 15.40 13.08 10.66
C ALA A 180 14.60 11.78 10.38
N LEU A 181 13.44 11.85 9.73
CA LEU A 181 12.59 10.67 9.52
C LEU A 181 13.03 9.85 8.29
N PRO A 182 12.99 8.51 8.33
CA PRO A 182 13.40 7.67 7.21
C PRO A 182 12.36 7.59 6.06
N PHE A 183 11.23 8.28 6.20
CA PHE A 183 10.11 8.30 5.26
C PHE A 183 9.62 9.74 4.99
N ILE A 184 8.63 9.86 4.12
CA ILE A 184 7.84 11.08 3.89
C ILE A 184 6.35 10.75 4.03
N SER A 185 5.57 11.65 4.62
CA SER A 185 4.13 11.46 4.85
C SER A 185 3.31 12.17 3.78
N LEU A 186 2.62 11.44 2.91
CA LEU A 186 1.69 12.03 1.95
C LEU A 186 0.32 12.19 2.60
N SER A 187 -0.37 13.32 2.36
CA SER A 187 -1.75 13.49 2.81
C SER A 187 -2.61 14.28 1.84
N GLU A 188 -3.82 13.78 1.61
CA GLU A 188 -4.87 14.42 0.82
C GLU A 188 -6.15 14.51 1.64
N THR A 189 -6.84 15.65 1.56
CA THR A 189 -8.11 15.86 2.29
C THR A 189 -9.21 16.30 1.32
N VAL A 190 -10.35 15.61 1.34
CA VAL A 190 -11.51 15.88 0.48
C VAL A 190 -12.77 16.10 1.31
N PRO A 191 -13.79 16.81 0.79
CA PRO A 191 -15.04 16.97 1.50
C PRO A 191 -15.87 15.68 1.48
N LEU A 192 -16.46 15.36 2.62
CA LEU A 192 -17.37 14.23 2.80
C LEU A 192 -18.80 14.71 2.55
N ARG A 193 -19.36 14.42 1.37
CA ARG A 193 -20.63 15.02 0.91
C ARG A 193 -21.69 14.02 0.47
N GLY A 194 -21.28 12.87 -0.04
CA GLY A 194 -22.17 11.86 -0.62
C GLY A 194 -22.11 10.59 0.18
N LYS A 195 -23.25 9.93 0.39
CA LYS A 195 -23.24 8.51 0.79
C LYS A 195 -22.51 7.71 -0.29
N GLY A 196 -21.87 6.62 0.09
CA GLY A 196 -21.25 5.71 -0.87
C GLY A 196 -19.82 5.35 -0.48
N GLU A 197 -19.10 4.85 -1.47
CA GLU A 197 -17.74 4.37 -1.30
C GLU A 197 -16.75 5.49 -1.61
N TYR A 198 -15.86 5.75 -0.68
CA TYR A 198 -14.67 6.54 -0.88
C TYR A 198 -13.47 5.61 -0.92
N GLU A 199 -12.59 5.81 -1.89
CA GLU A 199 -11.39 5.02 -2.10
C GLU A 199 -10.17 5.94 -2.10
N CYS A 200 -9.30 5.78 -1.11
CA CYS A 200 -7.97 6.38 -1.16
C CYS A 200 -7.00 5.43 -1.84
N GLN A 201 -6.35 5.91 -2.88
CA GLN A 201 -5.42 5.14 -3.71
C GLN A 201 -4.00 5.71 -3.60
N LEU A 202 -3.03 4.85 -3.33
CA LEU A 202 -1.60 5.16 -3.46
C LEU A 202 -1.11 4.67 -4.81
N HIS A 203 -0.54 5.59 -5.58
CA HIS A 203 -0.03 5.35 -6.91
C HIS A 203 1.49 5.49 -6.89
N LEU A 204 2.15 4.66 -7.69
CA LEU A 204 3.55 4.83 -8.06
C LEU A 204 3.59 5.19 -9.55
N ASN A 205 3.94 6.42 -9.86
CA ASN A 205 3.75 7.05 -11.17
C ASN A 205 2.27 7.04 -11.58
N LYS A 206 1.83 6.02 -12.33
CA LYS A 206 0.44 5.84 -12.80
C LYS A 206 -0.15 4.51 -12.35
N ASP A 207 0.65 3.66 -11.71
CA ASP A 207 0.25 2.31 -11.33
C ASP A 207 -0.30 2.34 -9.90
N LEU A 208 -1.46 1.72 -9.70
CA LEU A 208 -2.05 1.56 -8.38
C LEU A 208 -1.21 0.58 -7.56
N VAL A 209 -0.67 1.05 -6.43
CA VAL A 209 0.12 0.22 -5.50
C VAL A 209 -0.80 -0.47 -4.51
N THR A 210 -1.66 0.31 -3.84
CA THR A 210 -2.63 -0.18 -2.86
C THR A 210 -3.74 0.84 -2.68
N LYS A 211 -4.79 0.45 -1.97
CA LYS A 211 -5.94 1.29 -1.68
C LYS A 211 -6.53 1.02 -0.30
N SER A 212 -7.21 2.02 0.24
CA SER A 212 -8.04 1.93 1.44
C SER A 212 -9.44 2.45 1.15
N ILE A 213 -10.45 1.78 1.71
CA ILE A 213 -11.85 2.04 1.41
C ILE A 213 -12.55 2.55 2.67
N PHE A 214 -13.32 3.62 2.52
CA PHE A 214 -14.17 4.19 3.57
C PHE A 214 -15.61 4.25 3.07
N HIS A 215 -16.52 3.59 3.78
CA HIS A 215 -17.94 3.61 3.48
C HIS A 215 -18.62 4.70 4.30
N TYR A 216 -19.19 5.70 3.63
CA TYR A 216 -19.92 6.76 4.31
C TYR A 216 -21.42 6.58 4.13
N GLN A 217 -22.13 6.60 5.25
CA GLN A 217 -23.58 6.76 5.30
C GLN A 217 -23.85 8.17 5.80
N THR A 218 -24.75 8.88 5.13
CA THR A 218 -25.21 10.18 5.63
C THR A 218 -25.86 9.96 7.00
N PRO A 219 -25.52 10.75 8.03
CA PRO A 219 -26.25 10.70 9.29
C PRO A 219 -27.72 10.93 8.97
N GLU A 220 -28.58 10.04 9.46
CA GLU A 220 -30.03 10.24 9.33
C GLU A 220 -30.36 11.63 9.87
N PRO A 221 -31.16 12.44 9.17
CA PRO A 221 -31.63 13.67 9.75
C PRO A 221 -32.30 13.28 11.06
N ASN A 222 -31.79 13.79 12.19
CA ASN A 222 -32.41 13.58 13.49
C ASN A 222 -33.91 13.77 13.30
N VAL A 223 -34.67 12.68 13.30
CA VAL A 223 -36.13 12.77 13.32
C VAL A 223 -36.40 13.42 14.66
N MET A 224 -36.57 14.73 14.62
CA MET A 224 -36.87 15.55 15.78
C MET A 224 -38.25 15.08 16.22
N LEU A 225 -38.27 14.08 17.08
CA LEU A 225 -39.49 13.57 17.68
C LEU A 225 -39.96 14.72 18.59
N PHE A 226 -40.80 15.59 18.04
CA PHE A 226 -41.46 16.62 18.82
C PHE A 226 -42.20 15.88 19.94
N PRO A 227 -41.85 16.10 21.22
CA PRO A 227 -42.62 15.51 22.30
C PRO A 227 -44.05 15.99 22.15
N GLU A 228 -45.02 15.07 22.11
CA GLU A 228 -46.43 15.41 22.03
C GLU A 228 -46.77 16.46 23.10
N PRO A 229 -47.67 17.42 22.86
CA PRO A 229 -47.90 18.48 23.82
C PRO A 229 -48.85 18.01 24.93
N TRP A 230 -48.34 17.17 25.86
CA TRP A 230 -49.09 16.67 27.03
C TRP A 230 -49.76 17.80 27.82
N PHE A 231 -49.14 18.99 27.86
CA PHE A 231 -49.72 20.18 28.47
C PHE A 231 -51.02 20.66 27.79
N LEU A 232 -51.09 20.59 26.45
CA LEU A 232 -52.31 20.95 25.72
C LEU A 232 -53.43 19.93 25.98
N TYR A 233 -53.10 18.63 26.00
CA TYR A 233 -54.07 17.58 26.34
C TYR A 233 -54.58 17.70 27.79
N GLY A 234 -53.67 17.96 28.74
CA GLY A 234 -54.03 18.18 30.15
C GLY A 234 -54.91 19.41 30.33
N ALA A 235 -54.60 20.52 29.67
CA ALA A 235 -55.43 21.72 29.70
C ALA A 235 -56.83 21.48 29.10
N LEU A 236 -56.91 20.75 27.97
CA LEU A 236 -58.18 20.44 27.31
C LEU A 236 -59.08 19.54 28.17
N LEU A 237 -58.50 18.61 28.93
CA LEU A 237 -59.22 17.70 29.83
C LEU A 237 -59.64 18.36 31.15
N LEU A 238 -58.95 19.41 31.58
CA LEU A 238 -59.33 20.19 32.78
C LEU A 238 -60.60 21.01 32.57
N VAL A 239 -60.88 21.47 31.34
CA VAL A 239 -62.10 22.23 31.01
C VAL A 239 -63.40 21.46 31.31
N PRO A 240 -63.63 20.23 30.82
CA PRO A 240 -64.85 19.49 31.14
C PRO A 240 -64.94 19.13 32.63
N PHE A 241 -63.80 18.89 33.30
CA PHE A 241 -63.77 18.57 34.73
C PHE A 241 -64.20 19.76 35.59
N THR A 242 -63.69 20.95 35.28
CA THR A 242 -64.05 22.20 35.97
C THR A 242 -65.52 22.59 35.73
N ILE A 243 -66.03 22.41 34.50
CA ILE A 243 -67.44 22.64 34.19
C ILE A 243 -68.35 21.68 34.97
N LEU A 244 -68.00 20.39 35.01
CA LEU A 244 -68.77 19.39 35.76
C LEU A 244 -68.79 19.70 37.25
N LEU A 245 -67.65 20.07 37.84
CA LEU A 245 -67.56 20.43 39.24
C LEU A 245 -68.44 21.65 39.57
N ALA A 246 -68.44 22.67 38.70
CA ALA A 246 -69.29 23.85 38.88
C ALA A 246 -70.80 23.53 38.78
N LEU A 247 -71.20 22.61 37.91
CA LEU A 247 -72.59 22.15 37.81
C LEU A 247 -73.01 21.37 39.06
N ILE A 248 -72.14 20.50 39.59
CA ILE A 248 -72.40 19.74 40.81
C ILE A 248 -72.53 20.67 42.02
N THR A 249 -71.63 21.65 42.17
CA THR A 249 -71.71 22.61 43.28
C THR A 249 -72.97 23.46 43.20
N ALA A 250 -73.35 23.92 42.01
CA ALA A 250 -74.62 24.62 41.81
C ALA A 250 -75.81 23.74 42.22
N LEU A 251 -75.89 22.49 41.74
CA LEU A 251 -76.96 21.55 42.09
C LEU A 251 -77.03 21.30 43.61
N LEU A 252 -75.90 21.16 44.29
CA LEU A 252 -75.86 20.97 45.75
C LEU A 252 -76.34 22.21 46.52
N ILE A 253 -76.06 23.42 46.02
CA ILE A 253 -76.56 24.67 46.61
C ILE A 253 -78.07 24.82 46.42
N TYR A 254 -78.60 24.40 45.27
CA TYR A 254 -80.04 24.48 44.98
C TYR A 254 -80.88 23.34 45.58
N SER A 255 -80.24 22.29 46.10
CA SER A 255 -80.90 21.11 46.71
C SER A 255 -80.93 21.16 48.24
N CYS A 256 -80.64 22.32 48.84
CA CYS A 256 -80.65 22.57 50.28
C CYS A 256 -81.78 23.54 50.65
#